data_AF-K9Z693-F1
#
_entry.id   AF-K9Z693-F1
#
_cell.length_a   1.000
_cell.length_b   1.000
_cell.length_c   1.000
_cell.angle_alpha   90.00
_cell.angle_beta   90.00
_cell.angle_gamma   90.00
#
_symmetry.space_group_name_H-M   'P 1'
#
loop_
_entity.id
_entity.type
_entity.pdbx_description
1 polymer ?
#
loop_
_entity_poly.entity_id
_entity_poly.type
_entity_poly.pdbx_seq_one_letter_code
_entity_poly.pdbx_strand_id
1 'polypeptide(L)'
;MFSLRLRFQTVASKLKISDLNAPDLNEEHLLEVATKYCQGKLRWAKGKRYDLSDYLILWEIIGIDNIITLENQEGQSLRVAITLRESESKAQSIFYDLKSKQRASIRQELNIDQHWVIAVKWKNFPEEDEWIDILYREIDDDSSSSDCRLIIL
;
A
#
# COMPACT_ATOMS: atom_id res chain seq x y z
N MET A 1 -12.73 5.53 4.88
CA MET A 1 -11.67 5.04 3.96
C MET A 1 -10.52 6.03 3.89
N PHE A 2 -10.73 7.29 3.48
CA PHE A 2 -9.70 8.35 3.56
C PHE A 2 -9.13 8.56 4.97
N SER A 3 -9.96 8.38 5.99
CA SER A 3 -9.57 8.57 7.39
C SER A 3 -8.44 7.62 7.82
N LEU A 4 -8.56 6.31 7.56
CA LEU A 4 -7.53 5.32 7.90
C LEU A 4 -6.22 5.57 7.17
N ARG A 5 -6.31 5.85 5.86
CA ARG A 5 -5.15 6.19 5.02
C ARG A 5 -4.37 7.37 5.62
N LEU A 6 -5.05 8.47 5.93
CA LEU A 6 -4.42 9.67 6.49
C LEU A 6 -3.82 9.41 7.88
N ARG A 7 -4.49 8.65 8.75
CA ARG A 7 -3.93 8.27 10.07
C ARG A 7 -2.65 7.47 9.92
N PHE A 8 -2.66 6.42 9.09
CA PHE A 8 -1.48 5.60 8.89
C PHE A 8 -0.34 6.38 8.21
N GLN A 9 -0.65 7.24 7.24
CA GLN A 9 0.35 8.14 6.65
C GLN A 9 0.99 9.05 7.71
N THR A 10 0.19 9.58 8.64
CA THR A 10 0.71 10.37 9.77
C THR A 10 1.67 9.55 10.63
N VAL A 11 1.31 8.31 10.99
CA VAL A 11 2.18 7.40 11.75
C VAL A 11 3.47 7.11 10.98
N ALA A 12 3.37 6.68 9.71
CA ALA A 12 4.53 6.37 8.87
C ALA A 12 5.49 7.56 8.70
N SER A 13 4.95 8.79 8.58
CA SER A 13 5.76 10.00 8.52
C SER A 13 6.48 10.29 9.84
N LYS A 14 5.82 10.09 11.00
CA LYS A 14 6.45 10.27 12.32
C LYS A 14 7.56 9.26 12.58
N LEU A 15 7.32 8.00 12.19
CA LEU A 15 8.30 6.93 12.23
C LEU A 15 9.42 7.10 11.19
N LYS A 16 9.29 8.06 10.26
CA LYS A 16 10.24 8.34 9.17
C LYS A 16 10.47 7.15 8.23
N ILE A 17 9.45 6.31 8.07
CA ILE A 17 9.47 5.14 7.18
C ILE A 17 8.66 5.36 5.90
N SER A 18 7.94 6.48 5.76
CA SER A 18 7.12 6.73 4.58
C SER A 18 7.97 7.01 3.36
N ASP A 19 7.74 6.26 2.29
CA ASP A 19 8.38 6.42 0.98
C ASP A 19 7.36 6.81 -0.09
N LEU A 20 6.22 7.38 0.34
CA LEU A 20 5.11 7.73 -0.54
C LEU A 20 5.49 8.82 -1.53
N ASN A 21 6.53 9.63 -1.29
CA ASN A 21 6.98 10.69 -2.20
C ASN A 21 8.38 10.40 -2.75
N ALA A 22 8.75 9.11 -2.87
CA ALA A 22 10.02 8.73 -3.45
C ALA A 22 10.16 9.33 -4.86
N PRO A 23 11.36 9.79 -5.28
CA PRO A 23 11.55 10.44 -6.59
C PRO A 23 11.16 9.56 -7.78
N ASP A 24 11.31 8.23 -7.66
CA ASP A 24 10.94 7.25 -8.67
C ASP A 24 9.42 6.99 -8.74
N LEU A 25 8.67 7.44 -7.74
CA LEU A 25 7.21 7.29 -7.65
C LEU A 25 6.50 8.61 -7.94
N ASN A 26 6.89 9.32 -8.99
CA ASN A 26 6.29 10.60 -9.38
C ASN A 26 4.99 10.43 -10.19
N GLU A 27 4.24 11.53 -10.37
CA GLU A 27 2.94 11.56 -11.05
C GLU A 27 2.96 10.93 -12.46
N GLU A 28 4.00 11.21 -13.25
CA GLU A 28 4.16 10.68 -14.60
C GLU A 28 4.27 9.16 -14.58
N HIS A 29 5.18 8.62 -13.76
CA HIS A 29 5.36 7.18 -13.61
C HIS A 29 4.09 6.48 -13.10
N LEU A 30 3.43 7.05 -12.08
CA LEU A 30 2.19 6.49 -11.56
C LEU A 30 1.06 6.49 -12.62
N LEU A 31 0.96 7.54 -13.44
CA LEU A 31 -0.01 7.61 -14.52
C LEU A 31 0.28 6.58 -15.61
N GLU A 32 1.55 6.34 -15.95
CA GLU A 32 1.96 5.29 -16.89
C GLU A 32 1.56 3.91 -16.39
N VAL A 33 1.91 3.57 -15.14
CA VAL A 33 1.53 2.31 -14.49
C VAL A 33 0.01 2.16 -14.44
N ALA A 34 -0.72 3.21 -14.04
CA ALA A 34 -2.17 3.19 -14.02
C ALA A 34 -2.76 2.98 -15.44
N THR A 35 -2.17 3.59 -16.47
CA THR A 35 -2.64 3.45 -17.86
C THR A 35 -2.41 2.05 -18.39
N LYS A 36 -1.28 1.43 -18.04
CA LYS A 36 -0.92 0.08 -18.45
C LYS A 36 -1.77 -0.98 -17.76
N TYR A 37 -2.00 -0.85 -16.45
CA TYR A 37 -2.59 -1.93 -15.64
C TYR A 37 -3.96 -1.62 -15.02
N CYS A 38 -4.38 -0.35 -14.93
CA CYS A 38 -5.61 0.06 -14.22
C CYS A 38 -6.65 0.72 -15.14
N GLN A 39 -6.68 0.36 -16.42
CA GLN A 39 -7.54 0.99 -17.45
C GLN A 39 -9.03 1.09 -17.07
N GLY A 40 -9.58 0.06 -16.41
CA GLY A 40 -10.97 0.08 -15.95
C GLY A 40 -11.23 1.16 -14.91
N LYS A 41 -10.35 1.28 -13.91
CA LYS A 41 -10.43 2.31 -12.87
C LYS A 41 -10.13 3.71 -13.40
N LEU A 42 -9.18 3.84 -14.33
CA LEU A 42 -8.92 5.11 -15.00
C LEU A 42 -10.15 5.62 -15.77
N ARG A 43 -10.83 4.75 -16.51
CA ARG A 43 -12.06 5.11 -17.24
C ARG A 43 -13.15 5.57 -16.28
N TRP A 44 -13.31 4.88 -15.16
CA TRP A 44 -14.23 5.28 -14.11
C TRP A 44 -13.86 6.64 -13.51
N ALA A 45 -12.59 6.88 -13.19
CA ALA A 45 -12.10 8.14 -12.65
C ALA A 45 -12.32 9.31 -13.63
N LYS A 46 -12.03 9.10 -14.92
CA LYS A 46 -12.35 10.06 -16.00
C LYS A 46 -13.84 10.36 -16.08
N GLY A 47 -14.70 9.34 -15.98
CA GLY A 47 -16.15 9.50 -15.93
C GLY A 47 -16.63 10.30 -14.70
N LYS A 48 -15.88 10.24 -13.60
CA LYS A 48 -16.11 11.03 -12.38
C LYS A 48 -15.45 12.40 -12.39
N ARG A 49 -14.74 12.77 -13.47
CA ARG A 49 -13.98 14.02 -13.61
C ARG A 49 -12.94 14.22 -12.52
N TYR A 50 -12.33 13.13 -12.05
CA TYR A 50 -11.15 13.25 -11.20
C TYR A 50 -9.97 13.79 -11.99
N ASP A 51 -9.16 14.59 -11.30
CA ASP A 51 -7.90 15.07 -11.84
C ASP A 51 -6.89 13.92 -11.84
N LEU A 52 -6.39 13.56 -13.03
CA LEU A 52 -5.40 12.50 -13.18
C LEU A 52 -3.97 13.01 -13.04
N SER A 53 -3.79 14.32 -12.87
CA SER A 53 -2.55 14.93 -12.41
C SER A 53 -2.47 14.95 -10.89
N ASP A 54 -3.56 14.64 -10.16
CA ASP A 54 -3.51 14.54 -8.71
C ASP A 54 -2.84 13.22 -8.27
N TYR A 55 -1.69 13.38 -7.64
CA TYR A 55 -0.90 12.32 -7.06
C TYR A 55 -1.67 11.35 -6.16
N LEU A 56 -2.56 11.87 -5.30
CA LEU A 56 -3.33 11.05 -4.37
C LEU A 56 -4.41 10.23 -5.07
N ILE A 57 -4.96 10.76 -6.16
CA ILE A 57 -5.93 10.06 -7.03
C ILE A 57 -5.25 8.93 -7.78
N LEU A 58 -4.02 9.13 -8.29
CA LEU A 58 -3.27 8.07 -8.96
C LEU A 58 -3.01 6.89 -8.01
N TRP A 59 -2.62 7.16 -6.77
CA TRP A 59 -2.48 6.12 -5.75
C TRP A 59 -3.79 5.38 -5.45
N GLU A 60 -4.93 6.09 -5.41
CA GLU A 60 -6.24 5.47 -5.22
C GLU A 60 -6.63 4.57 -6.41
N ILE A 61 -6.33 5.01 -7.63
CA ILE A 61 -6.54 4.22 -8.85
C ILE A 61 -5.69 2.95 -8.82
N ILE A 62 -4.40 3.07 -8.49
CA ILE A 62 -3.50 1.92 -8.30
C ILE A 62 -4.01 1.04 -7.16
N GLY A 63 -4.60 1.62 -6.12
CA GLY A 63 -5.16 0.92 -4.97
C GLY A 63 -4.15 0.68 -3.85
N ILE A 64 -3.17 1.57 -3.73
CA ILE A 64 -2.18 1.59 -2.64
C ILE A 64 -2.48 2.82 -1.78
N ASP A 65 -2.60 2.62 -0.48
CA ASP A 65 -2.94 3.69 0.47
C ASP A 65 -1.67 4.39 1.00
N ASN A 66 -0.57 3.64 1.16
CA ASN A 66 0.74 4.16 1.56
C ASN A 66 1.88 3.27 1.04
N ILE A 67 3.10 3.81 1.01
CA ILE A 67 4.34 3.05 0.78
C ILE A 67 5.28 3.37 1.93
N ILE A 68 5.89 2.34 2.48
CA ILE A 68 6.88 2.43 3.54
C ILE A 68 8.15 1.67 3.16
N THR A 69 9.27 2.05 3.75
CA THR A 69 10.54 1.33 3.66
C THR A 69 10.92 0.87 5.06
N LEU A 70 11.14 -0.44 5.21
CA LEU A 70 11.50 -1.09 6.47
C LEU A 70 12.81 -1.85 6.28
N GLU A 71 13.68 -1.83 7.28
CA GLU A 71 14.84 -2.71 7.34
C GLU A 71 14.46 -3.96 8.14
N ASN A 72 14.69 -5.14 7.59
CA ASN A 72 14.47 -6.41 8.30
C ASN A 72 15.67 -6.78 9.18
N GLN A 73 15.53 -7.83 9.99
CA GLN A 73 16.58 -8.36 10.88
C GLN A 73 17.86 -8.81 10.15
N GLU A 74 17.80 -9.07 8.83
CA GLU A 74 18.97 -9.38 8.00
C GLU A 74 19.71 -8.12 7.51
N GLY A 75 19.20 -6.92 7.81
CA GLY A 75 19.73 -5.64 7.34
C GLY A 75 19.30 -5.29 5.92
N GLN A 76 18.29 -5.98 5.35
CA GLN A 76 17.76 -5.69 4.03
C GLN A 76 16.67 -4.63 4.12
N SER A 77 16.81 -3.55 3.35
CA SER A 77 15.75 -2.56 3.17
C SER A 77 14.72 -3.06 2.16
N LEU A 78 13.47 -3.14 2.59
CA LEU A 78 12.33 -3.61 1.80
C LEU A 78 11.29 -2.50 1.67
N ARG A 79 10.86 -2.25 0.43
CA ARG A 79 9.76 -1.32 0.12
C ARG A 79 8.43 -2.06 0.16
N VAL A 80 7.55 -1.62 1.04
CA VAL A 80 6.27 -2.25 1.34
C VAL A 80 5.12 -1.33 0.97
N ALA A 81 4.24 -1.78 0.08
CA ALA A 81 2.96 -1.14 -0.19
C ALA A 81 1.91 -1.55 0.84
N ILE A 82 1.11 -0.59 1.28
CA ILE A 82 0.08 -0.78 2.31
C ILE A 82 -1.30 -0.50 1.72
N THR A 83 -2.25 -1.39 2.01
CA THR A 83 -3.68 -1.18 1.75
C THR A 83 -4.48 -1.41 3.04
N LEU A 84 -5.26 -0.42 3.47
CA LEU A 84 -5.98 -0.43 4.75
C LEU A 84 -7.48 -0.61 4.57
N ARG A 85 -8.09 -1.57 5.26
CA ARG A 85 -9.55 -1.80 5.18
C ARG A 85 -10.15 -2.02 6.56
N GLU A 86 -11.32 -1.46 6.82
CA GLU A 86 -12.04 -1.71 8.08
C GLU A 86 -12.71 -3.08 8.14
N SER A 87 -12.98 -3.68 6.98
CA SER A 87 -13.69 -4.95 6.85
C SER A 87 -12.70 -6.04 6.48
N GLU A 88 -12.60 -7.06 7.35
CA GLU A 88 -11.78 -8.25 7.13
C GLU A 88 -12.14 -8.96 5.82
N SER A 89 -13.44 -9.12 5.53
CA SER A 89 -13.87 -9.74 4.27
C SER A 89 -13.43 -8.96 3.03
N LYS A 90 -13.46 -7.62 3.08
CA LYS A 90 -12.90 -6.78 2.01
C LYS A 90 -11.39 -6.89 1.94
N ALA A 91 -10.70 -6.95 3.09
CA ALA A 91 -9.25 -7.12 3.15
C ALA A 91 -8.83 -8.45 2.51
N GLN A 92 -9.51 -9.55 2.84
CA GLN A 92 -9.29 -10.87 2.24
C GLN A 92 -9.51 -10.85 0.73
N SER A 93 -10.62 -10.27 0.26
CA SER A 93 -10.89 -10.16 -1.18
C SER A 93 -9.79 -9.40 -1.92
N ILE A 94 -9.26 -8.32 -1.34
CA ILE A 94 -8.15 -7.57 -1.93
C ILE A 94 -6.87 -8.38 -1.87
N PHE A 95 -6.57 -9.02 -0.76
CA PHE A 95 -5.39 -9.87 -0.63
C PHE A 95 -5.32 -10.95 -1.73
N TYR A 96 -6.45 -11.58 -2.06
CA TYR A 96 -6.50 -12.53 -3.18
C TYR A 96 -6.33 -11.84 -4.55
N ASP A 97 -6.89 -10.64 -4.75
CA ASP A 97 -6.66 -9.84 -5.97
C ASP A 97 -5.18 -9.49 -6.15
N LEU A 98 -4.48 -9.15 -5.07
CA LEU A 98 -3.05 -8.79 -5.08
C LEU A 98 -2.12 -9.92 -5.54
N LYS A 99 -2.56 -11.17 -5.45
CA LYS A 99 -1.82 -12.33 -5.94
C LYS A 99 -1.95 -12.55 -7.45
N SER A 100 -2.80 -11.77 -8.14
CA SER A 100 -2.93 -11.86 -9.58
C SER A 100 -1.66 -11.38 -10.30
N LYS A 101 -1.42 -11.90 -11.52
CA LYS A 101 -0.28 -11.50 -12.35
C LYS A 101 -0.23 -10.00 -12.62
N GLN A 102 -1.39 -9.39 -12.86
CA GLN A 102 -1.50 -7.95 -13.09
C GLN A 102 -0.99 -7.15 -11.89
N ARG A 103 -1.33 -7.58 -10.67
CA ARG A 103 -0.88 -6.93 -9.43
C ARG A 103 0.60 -7.15 -9.15
N ALA A 104 1.11 -8.34 -9.45
CA ALA A 104 2.55 -8.60 -9.42
C ALA A 104 3.33 -7.68 -10.37
N SER A 105 2.83 -7.46 -11.60
CA SER A 105 3.45 -6.52 -12.54
C SER A 105 3.42 -5.08 -12.04
N ILE A 106 2.31 -4.63 -11.44
CA ILE A 106 2.25 -3.29 -10.82
C ILE A 106 3.34 -3.15 -9.73
N ARG A 107 3.51 -4.16 -8.86
CA ARG A 107 4.54 -4.11 -7.82
C ARG A 107 5.94 -4.01 -8.41
N GLN A 108 6.25 -4.84 -9.41
CA GLN A 108 7.55 -4.82 -10.08
C GLN A 108 7.86 -3.45 -10.71
N GLU A 109 6.89 -2.86 -11.39
CA GLU A 109 7.06 -1.56 -12.08
C GLU A 109 7.22 -0.38 -11.09
N LEU A 110 6.71 -0.55 -9.86
CA LEU A 110 6.84 0.44 -8.78
C LEU A 110 7.97 0.11 -7.80
N ASN A 111 8.82 -0.88 -8.10
CA ASN A 111 9.89 -1.38 -7.23
C ASN A 111 9.39 -1.71 -5.81
N ILE A 112 8.23 -2.36 -5.69
CA ILE A 112 7.64 -2.77 -4.42
C ILE A 112 7.98 -4.24 -4.17
N ASP A 113 8.66 -4.51 -3.06
CA ASP A 113 9.05 -5.86 -2.65
C ASP A 113 7.85 -6.63 -2.06
N GLN A 114 7.06 -5.96 -1.21
CA GLN A 114 5.91 -6.59 -0.55
C GLN A 114 4.67 -5.70 -0.58
N HIS A 115 3.48 -6.32 -0.57
CA HIS A 115 2.22 -5.59 -0.46
C HIS A 115 1.35 -6.17 0.65
N TRP A 116 1.17 -5.40 1.71
CA TRP A 116 0.38 -5.79 2.86
C TRP A 116 -1.03 -5.19 2.80
N VAL A 117 -2.01 -6.05 3.03
CA VAL A 117 -3.38 -5.64 3.28
C VAL A 117 -3.62 -5.72 4.77
N ILE A 118 -3.92 -4.58 5.40
CA ILE A 118 -4.14 -4.48 6.84
C ILE A 118 -5.63 -4.26 7.08
N ALA A 119 -6.27 -5.24 7.70
CA ALA A 119 -7.62 -5.13 8.21
C ALA A 119 -7.57 -4.49 9.60
N VAL A 120 -8.02 -3.24 9.73
CA VAL A 120 -7.98 -2.51 11.00
C VAL A 120 -9.22 -1.63 11.13
N LYS A 121 -9.91 -1.73 12.27
CA LYS A 121 -11.09 -0.91 12.56
C LYS A 121 -10.66 0.47 13.02
N TRP A 122 -11.34 1.51 12.54
CA TRP A 122 -11.08 2.91 12.92
C TRP A 122 -11.03 3.14 14.44
N LYS A 123 -11.90 2.45 15.19
CA LYS A 123 -12.01 2.55 16.65
C LYS A 123 -10.89 1.84 17.41
N ASN A 124 -10.22 0.88 16.77
CA ASN A 124 -9.14 0.07 17.34
C ASN A 124 -7.86 0.32 16.52
N PHE A 125 -7.67 1.56 16.07
CA PHE A 125 -6.48 1.90 15.29
C PHE A 125 -5.29 1.92 16.26
N PRO A 126 -4.22 1.15 16.01
CA PRO A 126 -3.08 1.07 16.92
C PRO A 126 -2.41 2.43 17.15
N GLU A 127 -1.83 2.57 18.32
CA GLU A 127 -0.94 3.69 18.66
C GLU A 127 0.43 3.52 17.97
N GLU A 128 1.26 4.57 18.03
CA GLU A 128 2.51 4.65 17.27
C GLU A 128 3.52 3.56 17.63
N ASP A 129 3.65 3.24 18.92
CA ASP A 129 4.50 2.17 19.44
C ASP A 129 4.00 0.78 19.04
N GLU A 130 2.69 0.56 19.12
CA GLU A 130 2.07 -0.69 18.64
C GLU A 130 2.31 -0.89 17.14
N TRP A 131 2.29 0.18 16.34
CA TRP A 131 2.63 0.08 14.91
C TRP A 131 4.07 -0.35 14.68
N ILE A 132 5.04 0.10 15.49
CA ILE A 132 6.42 -0.35 15.36
C ILE A 132 6.48 -1.87 15.57
N ASP A 133 5.91 -2.35 16.68
CA ASP A 133 5.91 -3.78 17.01
C ASP A 133 5.21 -4.61 15.92
N ILE A 134 4.08 -4.13 15.40
CA ILE A 134 3.37 -4.79 14.30
C ILE A 134 4.25 -4.82 13.05
N LEU A 135 4.72 -3.67 12.56
CA LEU A 135 5.43 -3.60 11.28
C LEU A 135 6.72 -4.42 11.28
N TYR A 136 7.49 -4.37 12.37
CA TYR A 136 8.75 -5.11 12.48
C TYR A 136 8.53 -6.61 12.70
N ARG A 137 7.50 -7.01 13.46
CA ARG A 137 7.12 -8.43 13.55
C ARG A 137 6.75 -9.00 12.18
N GLU A 138 6.05 -8.23 11.35
CA GLU A 138 5.59 -8.71 10.04
C GLU A 138 6.70 -8.69 8.97
N ILE A 139 7.67 -7.78 9.03
CA ILE A 139 8.79 -7.75 8.07
C ILE A 139 9.83 -8.85 8.36
N ASP A 140 10.00 -9.21 9.63
CA ASP A 140 10.98 -10.22 10.08
C ASP A 140 10.43 -11.66 10.03
N ASP A 141 9.16 -11.83 9.71
CA ASP A 141 8.54 -13.15 9.63
C ASP A 141 8.89 -13.86 8.31
N ASP A 142 9.93 -14.68 8.38
CA ASP A 142 10.47 -15.53 7.31
C ASP A 142 9.47 -16.54 6.73
N SER A 143 8.32 -16.77 7.39
CA SER A 143 7.34 -17.76 6.93
C SER A 143 6.59 -17.32 5.67
N SER A 144 6.69 -16.05 5.27
CA SER A 144 6.07 -15.55 4.04
C SER A 144 7.10 -15.41 2.91
N SER A 145 7.34 -16.49 2.16
CA SER A 145 7.89 -16.40 0.80
C SER A 145 6.95 -15.71 -0.21
N SER A 146 5.94 -15.00 0.28
CA SER A 146 4.87 -14.37 -0.48
C SER A 146 5.05 -12.86 -0.44
N ASP A 147 5.24 -12.24 -1.61
CA ASP A 147 5.25 -10.77 -1.84
C ASP A 147 3.96 -10.05 -1.41
N CYS A 148 3.02 -10.75 -0.79
CA CYS A 148 1.72 -10.26 -0.35
C CYS A 148 1.39 -10.84 1.01
N ARG A 149 0.89 -9.99 1.91
CA ARG A 149 0.51 -10.37 3.28
C ARG A 149 -0.87 -9.83 3.63
N LEU A 150 -1.60 -10.58 4.46
CA LEU A 150 -2.85 -10.13 5.07
C LEU A 150 -2.63 -10.06 6.58
N ILE A 151 -2.81 -8.88 7.15
CA ILE A 151 -2.64 -8.61 8.59
C ILE A 151 -4.02 -8.23 9.14
N ILE A 152 -4.45 -8.85 10.23
CA ILE A 152 -5.74 -8.58 10.87
C ILE A 152 -5.47 -8.07 12.29
N LEU A 153 -6.00 -6.87 12.58
CA LEU A 153 -5.83 -6.13 13.84
C LEU A 153 -7.18 -5.87 14.53
#